data_AF-A0A1A8IGU7-F1
#
_entry.id   AF-A0A1A8IGU7-F1
#
_cell.length_a   1.000
_cell.length_b   1.000
_cell.length_c   1.000
_cell.angle_alpha   90.00
_cell.angle_beta   90.00
_cell.angle_gamma   90.00
#
_symmetry.space_group_name_H-M   'P 1'
#
loop_
_entity.id
_entity.type
_entity.pdbx_description
1 polymer ?
#
loop_
_entity_poly.entity_id
_entity_poly.type
_entity_poly.pdbx_seq_one_letter_code
_entity_poly.pdbx_strand_id
1 'polypeptide(L)'
;LKQILRQIQNNEGFVFVASIRQDRGSRGTLIGLDGPDGRRQFEIVSDGRANTLDLVYWVDGSRNVFSFEDVDLSDSQWKNVTLHIHGENANLFVGCSLID
;
A
#
# COMPACT_ATOMS: atom_id res chain seq x y z
N LEU A 1 -8.01 -18.46 -1.44
CA LEU A 1 -7.08 -17.65 -2.26
C LEU A 1 -7.57 -17.39 -3.68
N LYS A 2 -7.86 -18.42 -4.51
CA LYS A 2 -8.40 -18.23 -5.88
C LYS A 2 -9.63 -17.33 -5.96
N GLN A 3 -10.53 -17.44 -4.99
CA GLN A 3 -11.74 -16.61 -4.93
C GLN A 3 -11.44 -15.14 -4.60
N ILE A 4 -10.43 -14.86 -3.77
CA ILE A 4 -9.99 -13.48 -3.45
C ILE A 4 -9.34 -12.85 -4.68
N LEU A 5 -8.45 -13.57 -5.37
CA LEU A 5 -7.83 -13.09 -6.61
C LEU A 5 -8.89 -12.80 -7.69
N ARG A 6 -9.89 -13.69 -7.83
CA ARG A 6 -11.01 -13.48 -8.76
C ARG A 6 -11.86 -12.26 -8.38
N GLN A 7 -12.06 -11.98 -7.10
CA GLN A 7 -12.77 -10.78 -6.64
C GLN A 7 -11.97 -9.50 -6.93
N ILE A 8 -10.65 -9.52 -6.71
CA ILE A 8 -9.77 -8.38 -7.05
C ILE A 8 -9.79 -8.12 -8.57
N GLN A 9 -9.73 -9.18 -9.38
CA GLN A 9 -9.82 -9.08 -10.83
C GLN A 9 -11.19 -8.57 -11.30
N ASN A 10 -12.28 -9.09 -10.72
CA ASN A 10 -13.64 -8.69 -11.10
C ASN A 10 -13.97 -7.24 -10.70
N ASN A 11 -13.41 -6.75 -9.60
CA ASN A 11 -13.61 -5.38 -9.12
C ASN A 11 -12.56 -4.41 -9.66
N GLU A 12 -11.66 -4.88 -10.54
CA GLU A 12 -10.52 -4.13 -11.08
C GLU A 12 -9.71 -3.43 -9.97
N GLY A 13 -9.57 -4.05 -8.80
CA GLY A 13 -8.97 -3.38 -7.64
C GLY A 13 -9.30 -3.99 -6.30
N PHE A 14 -8.97 -3.26 -5.23
CA PHE A 14 -9.15 -3.71 -3.84
C PHE A 14 -9.25 -2.52 -2.87
N VAL A 15 -9.78 -2.79 -1.69
CA VAL A 15 -9.68 -1.89 -0.53
C VAL A 15 -8.74 -2.52 0.49
N PHE A 16 -7.70 -1.79 0.88
CA PHE A 16 -6.81 -2.14 1.98
C PHE A 16 -7.09 -1.21 3.16
N VAL A 17 -7.37 -1.78 4.33
CA VAL A 17 -7.60 -1.03 5.57
C VAL A 17 -6.66 -1.55 6.65
N ALA A 18 -5.97 -0.65 7.33
CA ALA A 18 -5.09 -1.00 8.43
C ALA A 18 -5.10 0.08 9.53
N SER A 19 -4.96 -0.35 10.77
CA SER A 19 -4.61 0.53 11.89
C SER A 19 -3.15 0.25 12.26
N ILE A 20 -2.30 1.26 12.16
CA ILE A 20 -0.84 1.12 12.35
C ILE A 20 -0.33 2.12 13.38
N ARG A 21 0.70 1.72 14.13
CA ARG A 21 1.53 2.62 14.92
C ARG A 21 2.98 2.33 14.58
N GLN A 22 3.60 3.22 13.82
CA GLN A 22 4.93 3.02 13.27
C GLN A 22 5.94 3.95 13.95
N ASP A 23 7.12 3.43 14.27
CA ASP A 23 8.19 4.22 14.90
C ASP A 23 8.62 5.38 14.01
N ARG A 24 8.92 6.53 14.63
CA ARG A 24 9.22 7.76 13.90
C ARG A 24 10.35 7.59 12.90
N GLY A 25 10.10 7.97 11.64
CA GLY A 25 11.08 7.91 10.55
C GLY A 25 11.49 6.51 10.12
N SER A 26 10.83 5.46 10.62
CA SER A 26 11.08 4.09 10.19
C SER A 26 10.42 3.81 8.83
N ARG A 27 10.96 2.84 8.09
CA ARG A 27 10.38 2.32 6.85
C ARG A 27 9.87 0.91 7.11
N GLY A 28 8.61 0.64 6.81
CA GLY A 28 7.96 -0.64 7.12
C GLY A 28 7.04 -1.14 6.02
N THR A 29 7.20 -2.41 5.64
CA THR A 29 6.27 -3.09 4.73
C THR A 29 5.00 -3.47 5.50
N LEU A 30 3.85 -2.94 5.08
CA LEU A 30 2.54 -3.22 5.69
C LEU A 30 1.98 -4.55 5.18
N ILE A 31 2.08 -4.78 3.87
CA ILE A 31 1.77 -6.05 3.24
C ILE A 31 2.75 -6.30 2.10
N GLY A 32 3.18 -7.55 1.98
CA GLY A 32 3.99 -8.01 0.87
C GLY A 32 3.40 -9.30 0.30
N LEU A 33 3.42 -9.43 -1.03
CA LEU A 33 2.92 -10.58 -1.76
C LEU A 33 4.08 -11.19 -2.56
N ASP A 34 4.40 -12.43 -2.22
CA ASP A 34 5.43 -13.20 -2.91
C ASP A 34 4.80 -14.14 -3.94
N GLY A 35 5.45 -14.23 -5.10
CA GLY A 35 5.09 -15.13 -6.17
C GLY A 35 5.42 -16.58 -5.84
N PRO A 36 4.95 -17.54 -6.66
CA PRO A 36 5.27 -18.96 -6.49
C PRO A 36 6.78 -19.28 -6.55
N ASP A 37 7.55 -18.40 -7.19
CA ASP A 37 9.01 -18.46 -7.28
C ASP A 37 9.72 -17.81 -6.07
N GLY A 38 8.96 -17.37 -5.07
CA GLY A 38 9.44 -16.69 -3.88
C GLY A 38 9.87 -15.23 -4.11
N ARG A 39 9.67 -14.69 -5.32
CA ARG A 39 10.00 -13.28 -5.62
C ARG A 39 8.86 -12.37 -5.23
N ARG A 40 9.19 -11.21 -4.65
CA ARG A 40 8.20 -10.17 -4.33
C ARG A 40 7.52 -9.67 -5.61
N GLN A 41 6.19 -9.65 -5.62
CA GLN A 41 5.35 -9.22 -6.74
C GLN A 41 4.60 -7.91 -6.44
N PHE A 42 4.32 -7.65 -5.17
CA PHE A 42 3.58 -6.47 -4.73
C PHE A 42 3.91 -6.14 -3.27
N GLU A 43 4.02 -4.86 -2.93
CA GLU A 43 4.14 -4.34 -1.56
C GLU A 43 3.34 -3.05 -1.37
N ILE A 44 2.80 -2.89 -0.17
CA ILE A 44 2.41 -1.58 0.36
C ILE A 44 3.41 -1.25 1.47
N VAL A 45 4.12 -0.14 1.33
CA VAL A 45 5.19 0.27 2.25
C VAL A 45 4.89 1.64 2.80
N SER A 46 4.95 1.79 4.13
CA SER A 46 4.98 3.10 4.79
C SER A 46 6.43 3.53 4.94
N ASP A 47 6.89 4.47 4.11
CA ASP A 47 8.26 4.99 4.13
C ASP A 47 8.35 6.31 4.90
N GLY A 48 8.59 6.19 6.20
CA GLY A 48 8.76 7.34 7.09
C GLY A 48 9.99 8.20 6.82
N ARG A 49 10.93 7.75 5.99
CA ARG A 49 12.11 8.53 5.62
C ARG A 49 11.81 9.49 4.48
N ALA A 50 10.97 9.05 3.54
CA ALA A 50 10.51 9.85 2.42
C ALA A 50 9.18 10.58 2.70
N ASN A 51 8.52 10.27 3.83
CA ASN A 51 7.16 10.70 4.15
C ASN A 51 6.12 10.24 3.12
N THR A 52 6.22 8.97 2.68
CA THR A 52 5.36 8.42 1.64
C THR A 52 4.66 7.13 2.04
N LEU A 53 3.56 6.81 1.35
CA LEU A 53 3.03 5.46 1.24
C LEU A 53 3.29 4.96 -0.18
N ASP A 54 4.12 3.94 -0.32
CA ASP A 54 4.53 3.39 -1.62
C ASP A 54 3.72 2.13 -1.97
N LEU A 55 3.22 2.08 -3.19
CA LEU A 55 2.80 0.87 -3.88
C LEU A 55 3.93 0.40 -4.78
N VAL A 56 4.56 -0.70 -4.40
CA VAL A 56 5.67 -1.29 -5.17
C VAL A 56 5.14 -2.53 -5.87
N TYR A 57 5.33 -2.63 -7.17
CA TYR A 57 4.85 -3.78 -7.95
C TYR A 57 5.78 -4.09 -9.11
N TRP A 58 5.74 -5.33 -9.59
CA TRP A 58 6.58 -5.80 -10.68
C TRP A 58 5.74 -6.13 -11.89
N VAL A 59 6.16 -5.63 -13.06
CA VAL A 59 5.55 -5.95 -14.36
C VAL A 59 6.68 -6.34 -15.32
N ASP A 60 6.58 -7.53 -15.92
CA ASP A 60 7.60 -8.09 -16.81
C ASP A 60 9.02 -8.09 -16.20
N GLY A 61 9.10 -8.30 -14.88
CA GLY A 61 10.35 -8.29 -14.11
C GLY A 61 10.89 -6.90 -13.75
N SER A 62 10.31 -5.82 -14.31
CA SER A 62 10.65 -4.45 -13.97
C SER A 62 9.92 -4.00 -12.71
N ARG A 63 10.66 -3.38 -11.79
CA ARG A 63 10.11 -2.79 -10.56
C ARG A 63 9.50 -1.42 -10.85
N ASN A 64 8.24 -1.24 -10.46
CA ASN A 64 7.49 0.01 -10.53
C ASN A 64 7.17 0.49 -9.11
N VAL A 65 7.11 1.80 -8.93
CA VAL A 65 6.77 2.45 -7.65
C VAL A 65 5.79 3.57 -7.92
N PHE A 66 4.67 3.57 -7.22
CA PHE A 66 3.77 4.71 -7.11
C PHE A 66 3.78 5.16 -5.64
N SER A 67 3.96 6.46 -5.38
CA SER A 67 4.11 6.99 -4.04
C SER A 67 3.08 8.07 -3.78
N PHE A 68 2.32 7.92 -2.69
CA PHE A 68 1.56 9.00 -2.10
C PHE A 68 2.49 9.82 -1.22
N GLU A 69 2.58 11.13 -1.44
CA GLU A 69 3.45 12.03 -0.69
C GLU A 69 2.73 12.66 0.51
N ASP A 70 3.50 13.20 1.45
CA ASP A 70 3.02 13.96 2.61
C ASP A 70 1.95 13.24 3.47
N VAL A 71 2.13 11.92 3.70
CA VAL A 71 1.12 11.06 4.36
C VAL A 71 1.20 11.02 5.89
N ASP A 72 2.33 11.42 6.50
CA ASP A 72 2.56 11.53 7.96
C ASP A 72 2.16 10.28 8.79
N LEU A 73 2.51 9.08 8.29
CA LEU A 73 2.12 7.80 8.91
C LEU A 73 3.04 7.33 10.04
N SER A 74 4.31 7.73 10.04
CA SER A 74 5.33 7.26 10.99
C SER A 74 5.71 8.34 12.00
N ASP A 75 4.80 8.67 12.91
CA ASP A 75 5.00 9.68 13.97
C ASP A 75 4.92 9.08 15.38
N SER A 76 4.93 7.74 15.48
CA SER A 76 4.72 6.97 16.71
C SER A 76 3.33 7.11 17.33
N GLN A 77 2.34 7.65 16.59
CA GLN A 77 0.92 7.64 16.95
C GLN A 77 0.14 6.58 16.15
N TRP A 78 -1.06 6.24 16.60
CA TRP A 78 -1.95 5.37 15.86
C TRP A 78 -2.57 6.12 14.67
N LYS A 79 -2.55 5.48 13.49
CA LYS A 79 -3.14 5.98 12.24
C LYS A 79 -4.05 4.91 11.66
N ASN A 80 -5.17 5.34 11.09
CA ASN A 80 -6.03 4.48 10.27
C ASN A 80 -5.78 4.81 8.81
N VAL A 81 -5.39 3.80 8.04
CA VAL A 81 -5.11 3.93 6.61
C VAL A 81 -6.18 3.18 5.85
N THR A 82 -6.81 3.84 4.88
CA THR A 82 -7.68 3.21 3.89
C THR A 82 -7.15 3.55 2.50
N LEU A 83 -6.73 2.52 1.77
CA LEU A 83 -6.32 2.64 0.38
C LEU A 83 -7.38 1.98 -0.49
N HIS A 84 -7.92 2.73 -1.45
CA HIS A 84 -8.87 2.24 -2.42
C HIS A 84 -8.24 2.27 -3.82
N ILE A 85 -8.03 1.08 -4.39
CA ILE A 85 -7.56 0.91 -5.77
C ILE A 85 -8.74 0.46 -6.61
N HIS A 86 -8.98 1.14 -7.74
CA HIS A 86 -9.98 0.75 -8.72
C HIS A 86 -9.61 1.25 -10.13
N GLY A 87 -9.39 0.32 -11.05
CA GLY A 87 -8.91 0.61 -12.40
C GLY A 87 -7.54 1.27 -12.36
N GLU A 88 -7.44 2.46 -12.92
CA GLU A 88 -6.23 3.30 -12.91
C GLU A 88 -6.19 4.30 -11.73
N ASN A 89 -7.22 4.32 -10.88
CA ASN A 89 -7.32 5.25 -9.76
C ASN A 89 -6.86 4.60 -8.46
N ALA A 90 -6.16 5.40 -7.65
CA ALA A 90 -5.69 5.02 -6.33
C ALA A 90 -5.96 6.17 -5.36
N ASN A 91 -6.86 5.95 -4.40
CA ASN A 91 -7.23 6.98 -3.42
C ASN A 91 -6.76 6.55 -2.02
N LEU A 92 -6.08 7.45 -1.31
CA LEU A 92 -5.56 7.23 0.02
C LEU A 92 -6.29 8.12 1.05
N PHE A 93 -6.78 7.47 2.11
CA PHE A 93 -7.34 8.16 3.26
C PHE A 93 -6.52 7.85 4.51
N VAL A 94 -6.20 8.89 5.29
CA VAL A 94 -5.58 8.78 6.61
C VAL A 94 -6.53 9.37 7.65
N GLY A 95 -6.99 8.53 8.57
CA GLY A 95 -8.08 8.88 9.48
C GLY A 95 -9.38 9.10 8.70
N CYS A 96 -9.82 10.35 8.61
CA CYS A 96 -11.02 10.76 7.85
C CYS A 96 -10.69 11.75 6.71
N SER A 97 -9.41 11.96 6.43
CA SER A 97 -8.96 12.91 5.40
C SER A 97 -8.55 12.16 4.13
N LEU A 98 -9.03 12.63 2.97
CA LEU A 98 -8.50 12.24 1.66
C LEU A 98 -7.14 12.94 1.48
N ILE A 99 -6.11 12.16 1.15
CA ILE A 99 -4.77 12.67 0.87
C ILE A 99 -4.60 12.86 -0.63
N ASP A 100 -4.99 11.85 -1.41
CA ASP A 100 -5.00 11.81 -2.88
C ASP A 100 -6.10 10.85 -3.32
#